data_AF-A0A2D3US13-F1
#
_entry.id   AF-A0A2D3US13-F1
#
_cell.length_a   1.000
_cell.length_b   1.000
_cell.length_c   1.000
_cell.angle_alpha   90.00
_cell.angle_beta   90.00
_cell.angle_gamma   90.00
#
_symmetry.space_group_name_H-M   'P 1'
#
loop_
_entity.id
_entity.type
_entity.pdbx_description
1 polymer ?
#
loop_
_entity_poly.entity_id
_entity_poly.type
_entity_poly.pdbx_seq_one_letter_code
_entity_poly.pdbx_strand_id
1 'polypeptide(L)'
;MPIIRDFAIPKAASDLVFPPPATTVFFIAFLASVDPQTRRPWCPDVVAALPTLEASFTGAKKPVAAFVDVGSRLEWKDQKNVFRVGWNVNSVPALVRFEKSSEGGIREVGRLLEGEILDEERLGKLLS
;
A
#
# COMPACT_ATOMS: atom_id res chain seq x y z
N MET A 1 5.01 -12.82 8.79
CA MET A 1 3.66 -12.30 8.73
C MET A 1 3.33 -12.17 7.27
N PRO A 2 2.14 -12.59 6.85
CA PRO A 2 1.80 -12.63 5.44
C PRO A 2 1.55 -11.22 4.93
N ILE A 3 2.14 -10.91 3.78
CA ILE A 3 1.65 -9.85 2.90
C ILE A 3 0.27 -10.31 2.42
N ILE A 4 -0.76 -9.50 2.66
CA ILE A 4 -2.14 -9.79 2.26
C ILE A 4 -2.31 -9.30 0.82
N ARG A 5 -2.47 -10.23 -0.13
CA ARG A 5 -2.61 -9.88 -1.57
C ARG A 5 -4.06 -9.87 -2.03
N ASP A 6 -4.95 -10.48 -1.24
CA ASP A 6 -6.39 -10.62 -1.46
C ASP A 6 -7.20 -9.68 -0.55
N PHE A 7 -6.61 -8.55 -0.16
CA PHE A 7 -7.29 -7.58 0.69
C PHE A 7 -8.43 -6.87 -0.06
N ALA A 8 -9.66 -7.04 0.41
CA ALA A 8 -10.82 -6.33 -0.09
C ALA A 8 -10.77 -4.87 0.36
N ILE A 9 -10.09 -4.04 -0.41
CA ILE A 9 -9.94 -2.63 -0.10
C ILE A 9 -11.29 -1.90 -0.24
N PRO A 10 -11.72 -1.13 0.78
CA PRO A 10 -12.94 -0.34 0.67
C PRO A 10 -12.76 0.83 -0.30
N LYS A 11 -13.88 1.45 -0.68
CA LYS A 11 -13.87 2.57 -1.64
C LYS A 11 -13.20 3.83 -1.09
N ALA A 12 -13.14 3.98 0.23
CA ALA A 12 -12.52 5.13 0.89
C ALA A 12 -11.74 4.71 2.13
N ALA A 13 -10.73 5.50 2.48
CA ALA A 13 -9.92 5.28 3.69
C ALA A 13 -10.74 5.36 5.00
N SER A 14 -11.84 6.13 5.01
CA SER A 14 -12.75 6.23 6.17
C SER A 14 -13.45 4.92 6.52
N ASP A 15 -13.61 4.04 5.54
CA ASP A 15 -14.28 2.74 5.69
C ASP A 15 -13.27 1.60 5.91
N LEU A 16 -11.99 1.93 6.11
CA LEU A 16 -10.93 0.95 6.33
C LEU A 16 -11.22 0.14 7.59
N VAL A 17 -11.20 -1.19 7.44
CA VAL A 17 -11.24 -2.14 8.55
C VAL A 17 -9.94 -2.93 8.54
N PHE A 18 -9.29 -3.04 9.70
CA PHE A 18 -8.05 -3.80 9.81
C PHE A 18 -8.34 -5.30 9.67
N PRO A 19 -7.71 -6.00 8.72
CA PRO A 19 -7.86 -7.43 8.61
C PRO A 19 -7.11 -8.13 9.74
N PRO A 20 -7.59 -9.26 10.29
CA PRO A 20 -6.75 -10.12 11.12
C PRO A 20 -5.52 -10.55 10.31
N PRO A 21 -4.27 -10.49 10.83
CA PRO A 21 -3.86 -10.28 12.22
C PRO A 21 -3.44 -8.84 12.58
N ALA A 22 -3.76 -7.83 11.76
CA ALA A 22 -3.45 -6.43 12.08
C ALA A 22 -4.30 -5.93 13.25
N THR A 23 -3.66 -5.68 14.39
CA THR A 23 -4.35 -5.29 15.64
C THR A 23 -4.31 -3.80 15.91
N THR A 24 -3.15 -3.17 15.71
CA THR A 24 -2.90 -1.76 16.07
C THR A 24 -2.31 -0.94 14.93
N VAL A 25 -1.49 -1.57 14.08
CA VAL A 25 -0.88 -0.96 12.90
C VAL A 25 -1.19 -1.80 11.68
N PHE A 26 -1.52 -1.14 10.57
CA PHE A 26 -1.74 -1.78 9.29
C PHE A 26 -1.15 -0.94 8.17
N PHE A 27 -0.46 -1.59 7.25
CA PHE A 27 0.12 -0.92 6.09
C PHE A 27 -0.64 -1.30 4.82
N ILE A 28 -0.81 -0.35 3.91
CA ILE A 28 -1.36 -0.60 2.59
C ILE A 28 -0.37 -0.08 1.55
N ALA A 29 0.08 -0.97 0.67
CA ALA A 29 0.90 -0.64 -0.48
C ALA A 29 0.02 -0.65 -1.74
N PHE A 30 -0.15 0.50 -2.35
CA PHE A 30 -0.81 0.67 -3.64
C PHE A 30 0.21 0.46 -4.76
N LEU A 31 -0.03 -0.55 -5.59
CA LEU A 31 0.89 -1.01 -6.61
C LEU A 31 0.21 -1.01 -7.98
N ALA A 32 1.00 -0.82 -9.03
CA ALA A 32 0.53 -1.00 -10.39
C ALA A 32 0.24 -2.49 -10.64
N SER A 33 -0.92 -2.79 -11.24
CA SER A 33 -1.26 -4.17 -11.59
C SER A 33 -0.23 -4.78 -12.55
N VAL A 34 -0.14 -6.10 -12.51
CA VAL A 34 0.70 -6.86 -13.45
C VAL A 34 0.11 -6.75 -14.87
N ASP A 35 0.93 -6.34 -15.83
CA ASP A 35 0.58 -6.34 -17.24
C ASP A 35 0.55 -7.80 -17.77
N PRO A 36 -0.56 -8.25 -18.39
CA PRO A 36 -0.67 -9.60 -18.93
C PRO A 36 0.40 -9.95 -19.98
N GLN A 37 0.88 -8.95 -20.74
CA GLN A 37 1.86 -9.15 -21.81
C GLN A 37 3.28 -9.31 -21.27
N THR A 38 3.69 -8.46 -20.33
CA THR A 38 5.08 -8.46 -19.81
C THR A 38 5.23 -9.29 -18.54
N ARG A 39 4.11 -9.72 -17.93
CA ARG A 39 4.06 -10.43 -16.63
C ARG A 39 4.72 -9.63 -15.50
N ARG A 40 4.81 -8.31 -15.64
CA ARG A 40 5.39 -7.37 -14.66
C ARG A 40 4.45 -6.18 -14.44
N PRO A 41 4.52 -5.50 -13.29
CA PRO A 41 3.84 -4.23 -13.09
C PRO A 41 4.08 -3.26 -14.25
N TRP A 42 3.03 -2.62 -14.75
CA TRP A 42 3.15 -1.68 -15.88
C TRP A 42 3.90 -0.39 -15.52
N CYS A 43 4.10 -0.13 -14.23
CA CYS A 43 4.85 1.01 -13.71
C CYS A 43 6.29 0.59 -13.34
N PRO A 44 7.33 1.22 -13.91
CA PRO A 44 8.72 0.89 -13.60
C PRO A 44 9.10 1.18 -12.14
N ASP A 45 8.54 2.22 -11.52
CA ASP A 45 8.81 2.54 -10.12
C ASP A 45 8.26 1.47 -9.17
N VAL A 46 7.12 0.88 -9.51
CA VAL A 46 6.55 -0.26 -8.77
C VAL A 46 7.47 -1.48 -8.90
N VAL A 47 8.03 -1.73 -10.10
CA VAL A 47 9.01 -2.82 -10.29
C VAL A 47 10.25 -2.61 -9.42
N ALA A 48 10.73 -1.36 -9.28
CA ALA A 48 11.89 -1.02 -8.46
C ALA A 48 11.60 -1.11 -6.95
N ALA A 49 10.43 -0.66 -6.49
CA ALA A 49 10.07 -0.63 -5.08
C ALA A 49 9.56 -1.98 -4.53
N LEU A 50 9.02 -2.86 -5.38
CA LEU A 50 8.43 -4.13 -4.96
C LEU A 50 9.39 -5.01 -4.14
N PRO A 51 10.66 -5.22 -4.52
CA PRO A 51 11.60 -6.00 -3.71
C PRO A 51 11.83 -5.41 -2.32
N THR A 52 11.93 -4.07 -2.21
CA THR A 52 12.12 -3.37 -0.95
C THR A 52 10.88 -3.51 -0.06
N LEU A 53 9.68 -3.37 -0.63
CA LEU A 53 8.42 -3.58 0.08
C LEU A 53 8.29 -5.02 0.56
N GLU A 54 8.52 -6.00 -0.32
CA GLU A 54 8.46 -7.41 0.04
C GLU A 54 9.46 -7.75 1.14
N ALA A 55 10.70 -7.27 1.07
CA ALA A 55 11.70 -7.47 2.12
C ALA A 55 11.29 -6.84 3.47
N SER A 56 10.60 -5.71 3.44
CA SER A 56 10.17 -4.98 4.63
C SER A 56 9.05 -5.67 5.40
N PHE A 57 8.14 -6.32 4.67
CA PHE A 57 6.95 -6.96 5.24
C PHE A 57 7.02 -8.49 5.30
N THR A 58 8.00 -9.11 4.63
CA THR A 58 8.21 -10.56 4.69
C THR A 58 8.95 -10.95 5.96
N GLY A 59 8.30 -11.76 6.81
CA GLY A 59 8.93 -12.36 7.99
C GLY A 59 8.05 -12.37 9.23
N ALA A 60 8.20 -13.36 10.10
CA ALA A 60 7.29 -13.61 11.23
C ALA A 60 7.12 -12.44 12.22
N LYS A 61 8.12 -11.56 12.34
CA LYS A 61 8.13 -10.41 13.25
C LYS A 61 7.91 -9.06 12.55
N LYS A 62 7.65 -9.06 11.24
CA LYS A 62 7.39 -7.85 10.46
C LYS A 62 5.93 -7.42 10.56
N PRO A 63 5.62 -6.13 10.40
CA PRO A 63 4.24 -5.65 10.41
C PRO A 63 3.40 -6.24 9.27
N VAL A 64 2.08 -6.18 9.42
CA VAL A 64 1.13 -6.66 8.40
C VAL A 64 0.91 -5.58 7.35
N ALA A 65 1.07 -5.94 6.07
CA ALA A 65 0.77 -5.07 4.94
C ALA A 65 -0.17 -5.75 3.96
N ALA A 66 -1.10 -4.97 3.39
CA ALA A 66 -1.85 -5.36 2.20
C ALA A 66 -1.22 -4.77 0.94
N PHE A 67 -1.04 -5.60 -0.07
CA PHE A 67 -0.59 -5.18 -1.39
C PHE A 67 -1.82 -5.12 -2.29
N VAL A 68 -2.13 -3.92 -2.77
CA VAL A 68 -3.36 -3.62 -3.49
C VAL A 68 -3.00 -3.11 -4.87
N ASP A 69 -3.48 -3.83 -5.89
CA ASP A 69 -3.31 -3.43 -7.28
C ASP A 69 -4.31 -2.32 -7.63
N VAL A 70 -3.82 -1.20 -8.16
CA VAL A 70 -4.65 -0.05 -8.56
C VAL A 70 -5.39 -0.25 -9.88
N GLY A 71 -5.33 -1.46 -10.43
CA GLY A 71 -5.83 -1.81 -11.74
C GLY A 71 -4.85 -1.50 -12.88
N SER A 72 -5.36 -1.60 -14.10
CA SER A 72 -4.60 -1.41 -15.32
C SER A 72 -4.15 0.05 -15.50
N ARG A 73 -3.15 0.27 -16.35
CA ARG A 73 -2.66 1.62 -16.68
C ARG A 73 -3.76 2.54 -17.22
N LEU A 74 -4.76 2.01 -17.92
CA LEU A 74 -5.88 2.79 -18.44
C LEU A 74 -6.84 3.22 -17.32
N GLU A 75 -7.18 2.30 -16.42
CA GLU A 75 -8.03 2.60 -15.25
C GLU A 75 -7.34 3.59 -14.29
N TRP A 76 -6.02 3.48 -14.13
CA TRP A 76 -5.25 4.39 -13.28
C TRP A 76 -5.19 5.83 -13.81
N LYS A 77 -5.22 6.00 -15.13
CA LYS A 77 -5.23 7.32 -15.79
C LYS A 77 -6.55 8.06 -15.59
N ASP A 78 -7.64 7.36 -15.29
CA ASP A 78 -8.91 8.01 -14.98
C ASP A 78 -8.80 8.77 -13.66
N GLN A 79 -9.08 10.07 -13.69
CA GLN A 79 -9.09 10.92 -12.49
C GLN A 79 -10.22 10.54 -11.53
N LYS A 80 -11.26 9.84 -12.01
CA LYS A 80 -12.36 9.31 -11.20
C LYS A 80 -12.05 7.95 -10.58
N ASN A 81 -10.82 7.45 -10.74
CA ASN A 81 -10.42 6.20 -10.12
C ASN A 81 -10.61 6.25 -8.59
N VAL A 82 -11.16 5.17 -8.04
CA VAL A 82 -11.49 5.05 -6.61
C VAL A 82 -10.29 5.30 -5.69
N PHE A 83 -9.08 4.94 -6.12
CA PHE A 83 -7.85 5.15 -5.36
C PHE A 83 -7.43 6.63 -5.34
N ARG A 84 -7.70 7.37 -6.41
CA ARG A 84 -7.45 8.83 -6.45
C ARG A 84 -8.46 9.59 -5.60
N VAL A 85 -9.74 9.24 -5.72
CA VAL A 85 -10.83 9.98 -5.05
C VAL A 85 -11.00 9.57 -3.60
N GLY A 86 -11.07 8.27 -3.31
CA GLY A 86 -11.37 7.75 -1.97
C GLY A 86 -10.15 7.54 -1.07
N TRP A 87 -8.97 7.41 -1.66
CA TRP A 87 -7.72 7.18 -0.93
C TRP A 87 -6.69 8.30 -1.10
N ASN A 88 -6.96 9.28 -1.97
CA ASN A 88 -6.04 10.36 -2.30
C ASN A 88 -4.65 9.85 -2.71
N VAL A 89 -4.61 8.73 -3.44
CA VAL A 89 -3.36 8.16 -3.98
C VAL A 89 -3.20 8.69 -5.39
N ASN A 90 -2.26 9.62 -5.57
CA ASN A 90 -2.06 10.30 -6.86
C ASN A 90 -0.91 9.72 -7.68
N SER A 91 0.00 8.99 -7.02
CA SER A 91 1.15 8.30 -7.60
C SER A 91 1.24 6.87 -7.08
N VAL A 92 1.82 5.98 -7.88
CA VAL A 92 2.16 4.60 -7.48
C VAL A 92 3.64 4.34 -7.81
N PRO A 93 4.38 3.58 -7.00
CA PRO A 93 3.96 2.91 -5.76
C PRO A 93 3.65 3.90 -4.64
N ALA A 94 2.74 3.55 -3.73
CA ALA A 94 2.48 4.34 -2.53
C ALA A 94 2.31 3.42 -1.32
N LEU A 95 3.08 3.65 -0.26
CA LEU A 95 2.98 2.93 1.01
C LEU A 95 2.35 3.83 2.05
N VAL A 96 1.25 3.40 2.67
CA VAL A 96 0.53 4.18 3.67
C VAL A 96 0.45 3.39 4.97
N ARG A 97 0.77 4.04 6.10
CA ARG A 97 0.64 3.50 7.44
C ARG A 97 -0.64 4.01 8.10
N PHE A 98 -1.43 3.06 8.58
CA PHE A 98 -2.61 3.31 9.38
C PHE A 98 -2.41 2.80 10.80
N GLU A 99 -2.94 3.55 11.76
CA GLU A 99 -2.98 3.16 13.15
C GLU A 99 -4.40 3.23 13.68
N LYS A 100 -4.74 2.25 14.52
CA LYS A 100 -5.98 2.25 15.28
C LYS A 100 -5.75 3.03 16.57
N SER A 101 -6.50 4.11 16.74
CA SER A 101 -6.58 4.86 18.00
C SER A 101 -7.19 4.00 19.10
N SER A 102 -6.78 4.25 20.34
CA SER A 102 -7.40 3.68 21.55
C SER A 102 -8.91 3.97 21.63
N GLU A 103 -9.38 5.04 20.98
CA GLU A 103 -10.79 5.45 20.91
C GLU A 103 -11.57 4.74 19.79
N GLY A 104 -10.93 3.81 19.06
CA GLY A 104 -11.57 2.96 18.05
C GLY A 104 -11.51 3.47 16.61
N GLY A 105 -11.08 4.71 16.37
CA GLY A 105 -10.90 5.28 15.03
C GLY A 105 -9.59 4.83 14.35
N ILE A 106 -9.59 4.73 13.02
CA ILE A 106 -8.38 4.49 12.22
C ILE A 106 -7.92 5.83 11.65
N ARG A 107 -6.62 6.12 11.80
CA ARG A 107 -6.00 7.32 11.23
C ARG A 107 -4.81 6.94 10.37
N GLU A 108 -4.60 7.70 9.31
CA GLU A 108 -3.34 7.69 8.58
C GLU A 108 -2.28 8.40 9.40
N VAL A 109 -1.11 7.76 9.55
CA VAL A 109 0.03 8.30 10.31
C VAL A 109 1.12 8.82 9.39
N GLY A 110 1.23 8.25 8.19
CA GLY A 110 2.15 8.72 7.18
C GLY A 110 2.04 7.90 5.90
N ARG A 111 2.66 8.44 4.83
CA ARG A 111 2.77 7.80 3.54
C ARG A 111 4.13 8.07 2.90
N LEU A 112 4.57 7.14 2.07
CA LEU A 112 5.74 7.28 1.19
C LEU A 112 5.29 7.04 -0.24
N LEU A 113 5.72 7.89 -1.16
CA LEU A 113 5.34 7.84 -2.57
C LEU A 113 6.56 7.56 -3.44
N GLU A 114 6.37 6.74 -4.48
CA GLU A 114 7.33 6.51 -5.56
C GLU A 114 8.72 6.14 -5.04
N GLY A 115 9.72 6.98 -5.30
CA GLY A 115 11.11 6.78 -4.88
C GLY A 115 11.35 6.93 -3.37
N GLU A 116 10.42 7.53 -2.62
CA GLU A 116 10.56 7.68 -1.16
C GLU A 116 10.52 6.32 -0.44
N ILE A 117 9.94 5.30 -1.07
CA ILE A 117 9.93 3.92 -0.57
C ILE A 117 11.34 3.31 -0.64
N LEU A 118 12.19 3.79 -1.55
CA LEU A 118 13.57 3.32 -1.71
C LEU A 118 14.55 4.01 -0.74
N ASP A 119 14.11 5.08 -0.08
CA ASP A 119 14.87 5.75 0.97
C ASP A 119 14.76 4.95 2.28
N GLU A 120 15.82 4.22 2.63
CA GLU A 120 15.86 3.34 3.80
C GLU A 120 15.59 4.09 5.12
N GLU A 121 16.00 5.35 5.22
CA GLU A 121 15.78 6.16 6.43
C GLU A 121 14.30 6.51 6.57
N ARG A 122 13.66 6.96 5.49
CA ARG A 122 12.24 7.29 5.47
C ARG A 122 11.37 6.05 5.65
N LEU A 123 11.71 4.96 4.97
CA LEU A 123 11.05 3.68 5.12
C LEU A 123 11.18 3.15 6.55
N GLY A 124 12.38 3.20 7.12
CA GLY A 124 12.63 2.83 8.51
C GLY A 124 11.77 3.61 9.50
N LYS A 125 11.69 4.94 9.33
CA LYS A 125 10.82 5.82 10.15
C LYS A 125 9.34 5.50 10.00
N LEU A 126 8.89 5.13 8.79
CA LEU A 126 7.49 4.74 8.59
C LEU A 126 7.19 3.38 9.24
N LEU A 127 8.15 2.45 9.26
CA LEU A 127 7.99 1.10 9.81
C LEU A 127 8.16 1.01 11.33
N SER A 128 8.82 1.98 11.96
CA SER A 128 9.09 2.05 13.41
C SER A 128 7.87 2.51 14.21
#